data_AF-A0A7W5GCB1-F1
#
_entry.id   AF-A0A7W5GCB1-F1
#
_cell.length_a   1.000
_cell.length_b   1.000
_cell.length_c   1.000
_cell.angle_alpha   90.00
_cell.angle_beta   90.00
_cell.angle_gamma   90.00
#
_symmetry.space_group_name_H-M   'P 1'
#
loop_
_entity.id
_entity.type
_entity.pdbx_description
1 polymer ?
#
loop_
_entity_poly.entity_id
_entity_poly.type
_entity_poly.pdbx_seq_one_letter_code
_entity_poly.pdbx_strand_id
1 'polypeptide(L)'
;MKKIFSLVFAITLLFGIASQASAYGGVYVFNPYPNSYGAVPDYIGITKPSGAYKYEIRILEKNNGIYGSLTYHSGKLDVPSSGYDIHHTLSSYTKLMLLHAGTFVIIAEAYNSSGALIGRDEVKVTFV
;
A
#
# COMPACT_ATOMS: atom_id res chain seq x y z
N MET A 1 -3.30 47.96 -24.59
CA MET A 1 -3.54 46.97 -23.52
C MET A 1 -3.34 45.56 -24.09
N LYS A 2 -2.12 45.00 -24.07
CA LYS A 2 -1.82 43.66 -24.65
C LYS A 2 -0.81 42.81 -23.85
N LYS A 3 -0.33 43.28 -22.69
CA LYS A 3 0.77 42.62 -21.94
C LYS A 3 0.33 41.80 -20.73
N ILE A 4 -0.93 41.91 -20.30
CA ILE A 4 -1.42 41.25 -19.07
C ILE A 4 -1.84 39.78 -19.34
N PHE A 5 -2.28 39.47 -20.55
CA PHE A 5 -2.75 38.11 -20.90
C PHE A 5 -1.63 37.06 -21.02
N SER A 6 -0.37 37.47 -21.20
CA SER A 6 0.75 36.52 -21.28
C SER A 6 1.26 36.05 -19.91
N LEU A 7 1.06 36.85 -18.86
CA LEU A 7 1.56 36.52 -17.52
C LEU A 7 0.66 35.48 -16.82
N VAL A 8 -0.65 35.59 -17.02
CA VAL A 8 -1.64 34.66 -16.44
C VAL A 8 -1.49 33.25 -17.04
N PHE A 9 -1.17 33.15 -18.33
CA PHE A 9 -0.96 31.87 -19.02
C PHE A 9 0.34 31.16 -18.59
N ALA A 10 1.39 31.91 -18.23
CA ALA A 10 2.64 31.35 -17.72
C ALA A 10 2.49 30.81 -16.29
N ILE A 11 1.63 31.44 -15.48
CA ILE A 11 1.36 31.02 -14.09
C ILE A 11 0.50 29.76 -14.08
N THR A 12 -0.54 29.66 -14.92
CA THR A 12 -1.33 28.42 -15.02
C THR A 12 -0.53 27.25 -15.58
N LEU A 13 0.47 27.50 -16.45
CA LEU A 13 1.37 26.45 -16.93
C LEU A 13 2.35 25.96 -15.86
N LEU A 14 2.80 26.83 -14.94
CA LEU A 14 3.66 26.45 -13.81
C LEU A 14 2.90 25.69 -12.70
N PHE A 15 1.65 26.05 -12.45
CA PHE A 15 0.80 25.37 -11.45
C PHE A 15 0.07 24.13 -12.00
N GLY A 16 -0.02 23.97 -13.32
CA GLY A 16 -0.69 22.83 -13.98
C GLY A 16 0.13 21.53 -14.02
N ILE A 17 1.43 21.59 -13.73
CA ILE A 17 2.32 20.41 -13.66
C ILE A 17 2.55 19.89 -12.22
N ALA A 18 1.98 20.54 -11.21
CA ALA A 18 2.07 20.07 -9.83
C ALA A 18 1.07 18.94 -9.48
N SER A 19 0.10 18.64 -10.35
CA SER A 19 -0.90 17.58 -10.08
C SER A 19 -0.54 16.21 -10.64
N GLN A 20 0.63 16.04 -11.25
CA GLN A 20 1.09 14.74 -11.73
C GLN A 20 2.40 14.30 -11.05
N ALA A 21 2.47 14.47 -9.73
CA ALA A 21 3.43 13.79 -8.87
C ALA A 21 2.74 12.64 -8.12
N SER A 22 2.10 11.73 -8.85
CA SER A 22 1.69 10.43 -8.31
C SER A 22 1.97 9.31 -9.32
N ALA A 23 3.18 9.27 -9.87
CA ALA A 23 3.59 8.18 -10.76
C ALA A 23 5.09 7.82 -10.69
N TYR A 24 5.81 8.26 -9.66
CA TYR A 24 7.19 7.83 -9.41
C TYR A 24 7.30 7.37 -7.96
N GLY A 25 6.82 6.17 -7.65
CA GLY A 25 6.97 5.63 -6.30
C GLY A 25 5.83 4.81 -5.68
N GLY A 26 4.79 4.45 -6.44
CA GLY A 26 3.66 3.70 -5.88
C GLY A 26 4.09 2.34 -5.34
N VAL A 27 3.87 2.11 -4.04
CA VAL A 27 3.80 0.76 -3.48
C VAL A 27 2.50 0.18 -3.97
N TYR A 28 2.50 -1.06 -4.46
CA TYR A 28 1.24 -1.75 -4.76
C TYR A 28 1.12 -3.02 -3.93
N VAL A 29 -0.06 -3.24 -3.39
CA VAL A 29 -0.40 -4.50 -2.73
C VAL A 29 -0.99 -5.43 -3.75
N PHE A 30 -0.33 -6.55 -4.01
CA PHE A 30 -0.96 -7.64 -4.73
C PHE A 30 -1.24 -8.76 -3.73
N ASN A 31 -2.53 -8.94 -3.45
CA ASN A 31 -2.97 -10.12 -2.75
C ASN A 31 -3.17 -11.25 -3.77
N PRO A 32 -2.51 -12.41 -3.62
CA PRO A 32 -2.71 -13.54 -4.53
C PRO A 32 -4.15 -14.08 -4.58
N TYR A 33 -5.02 -13.68 -3.65
CA TYR A 33 -6.40 -14.16 -3.57
C TYR A 33 -7.44 -13.05 -3.42
N PRO A 34 -7.89 -12.41 -4.52
CA PRO A 34 -8.93 -11.39 -4.42
C PRO A 34 -10.25 -11.92 -3.81
N ASN A 35 -10.52 -13.24 -3.86
CA ASN A 35 -11.68 -13.92 -3.25
C ASN A 35 -11.40 -15.43 -2.95
N SER A 36 -10.54 -15.79 -1.98
CA SER A 36 -10.25 -17.23 -1.71
C SER A 36 -11.25 -17.89 -0.75
N TYR A 37 -11.90 -18.93 -1.25
CA TYR A 37 -12.48 -20.02 -0.44
C TYR A 37 -11.33 -20.90 0.09
N GLY A 38 -11.15 -20.98 1.41
CA GLY A 38 -10.43 -22.08 2.07
C GLY A 38 -8.89 -22.13 2.08
N ALA A 39 -8.14 -21.18 1.48
CA ALA A 39 -6.68 -21.17 1.61
C ALA A 39 -6.12 -19.76 1.90
N VAL A 40 -5.71 -19.53 3.14
CA VAL A 40 -4.96 -18.33 3.53
C VAL A 40 -3.55 -18.44 2.93
N PRO A 41 -3.04 -17.41 2.21
CA PRO A 41 -1.69 -17.44 1.66
C PRO A 41 -0.63 -17.52 2.75
N ASP A 42 0.52 -18.11 2.41
CA ASP A 42 1.69 -18.02 3.27
C ASP A 42 2.34 -16.63 3.27
N TYR A 43 2.04 -15.79 2.27
CA TYR A 43 2.62 -14.44 2.16
C TYR A 43 1.68 -13.42 1.48
N ILE A 44 1.92 -12.14 1.76
CA ILE A 44 1.35 -11.02 1.01
C ILE A 44 2.42 -10.44 0.08
N GLY A 45 2.06 -10.26 -1.18
CA GLY A 45 2.91 -9.67 -2.20
C GLY A 45 2.85 -8.15 -2.18
N ILE A 46 4.01 -7.51 -2.27
CA ILE A 46 4.13 -6.05 -2.40
C ILE A 46 5.06 -5.76 -3.56
N THR A 47 4.61 -5.01 -4.56
CA THR A 47 5.51 -4.52 -5.62
C THR A 47 5.96 -3.10 -5.34
N LYS A 48 7.22 -2.82 -5.72
CA LYS A 48 7.91 -1.59 -5.33
C LYS A 48 8.45 -0.74 -6.48
N PRO A 49 8.65 0.57 -6.25
CA PRO A 49 9.62 1.38 -6.99
C PRO A 49 11.06 1.08 -6.53
N SER A 50 12.05 1.20 -7.42
CA SER A 50 13.47 0.96 -7.11
C SER A 50 14.01 1.85 -5.98
N GLY A 51 14.93 1.32 -5.17
CA GLY A 51 15.62 2.07 -4.11
C GLY A 51 15.61 1.39 -2.74
N ALA A 52 16.28 2.03 -1.77
CA ALA A 52 16.32 1.63 -0.36
C ALA A 52 15.21 2.33 0.42
N TYR A 53 14.34 1.53 1.06
CA TYR A 53 13.25 2.02 1.89
C TYR A 53 12.84 0.93 2.89
N LYS A 54 11.96 1.28 3.83
CA LYS A 54 11.33 0.35 4.77
C LYS A 54 9.87 0.17 4.42
N TYR A 55 9.32 -1.01 4.58
CA TYR A 55 7.90 -1.27 4.35
C TYR A 55 7.19 -1.69 5.65
N GLU A 56 5.87 -1.49 5.71
CA GLU A 56 5.01 -2.00 6.76
C GLU A 56 3.74 -2.58 6.13
N ILE A 57 3.32 -3.76 6.60
CA ILE A 57 2.04 -4.37 6.28
C ILE A 57 1.13 -4.27 7.49
N ARG A 58 -0.09 -3.80 7.24
CA ARG A 58 -1.18 -3.78 8.19
C ARG A 58 -2.36 -4.55 7.63
N ILE A 59 -2.95 -5.43 8.42
CA ILE A 59 -4.17 -6.15 8.03
C ILE A 59 -5.20 -5.86 9.09
N LEU A 60 -6.35 -5.32 8.68
CA LEU A 60 -7.39 -4.85 9.57
C LEU A 60 -8.70 -5.49 9.16
N GLU A 61 -9.36 -6.19 10.07
CA GLU A 61 -10.73 -6.65 9.84
C GLU A 61 -11.66 -5.44 9.61
N LYS A 62 -12.58 -5.57 8.65
CA LYS A 62 -13.56 -4.56 8.29
C LYS A 62 -14.93 -5.20 8.07
N ASN A 63 -15.71 -5.29 9.12
CA ASN A 63 -17.07 -5.83 9.08
C ASN A 63 -18.08 -4.69 8.92
N ASN A 64 -18.84 -4.70 7.82
CA ASN A 64 -19.88 -3.69 7.54
C ASN A 64 -19.41 -2.22 7.65
N GLY A 65 -18.15 -1.95 7.32
CA GLY A 65 -17.57 -0.61 7.36
C GLY A 65 -16.94 -0.19 8.70
N ILE A 66 -17.06 -1.03 9.74
CA ILE A 66 -16.43 -0.81 11.06
C ILE A 66 -15.15 -1.64 11.13
N TYR A 67 -14.07 -1.06 11.66
CA TYR A 67 -12.85 -1.81 11.95
C TYR A 67 -13.12 -2.80 13.08
N GLY A 68 -12.90 -4.09 12.82
CA GLY A 68 -13.03 -5.17 13.79
C GLY A 68 -11.87 -5.19 14.79
N SER A 69 -11.85 -6.22 15.65
CA SER A 69 -10.79 -6.39 16.65
C SER A 69 -9.56 -7.11 16.10
N LEU A 70 -9.72 -7.85 15.01
CA LEU A 70 -8.65 -8.62 14.40
C LEU A 70 -7.73 -7.71 13.58
N THR A 71 -6.51 -7.54 14.07
CA THR A 71 -5.49 -6.70 13.44
C THR A 71 -4.14 -7.38 13.44
N TYR A 72 -3.37 -7.10 12.39
CA TYR A 72 -1.98 -7.47 12.25
C TYR A 72 -1.16 -6.26 11.84
N HIS A 73 0.04 -6.15 12.41
CA HIS A 73 1.02 -5.12 12.10
C HIS A 73 2.40 -5.78 12.03
N SER A 74 3.09 -5.66 10.88
CA SER A 74 4.44 -6.19 10.73
C SER A 74 5.50 -5.36 11.47
N GLY A 75 5.20 -4.09 11.76
CA GLY A 75 6.21 -3.07 12.02
C GLY A 75 6.97 -2.71 10.74
N LYS A 76 7.86 -1.71 10.85
CA LYS A 76 8.70 -1.25 9.74
C LYS A 76 9.86 -2.22 9.52
N LEU A 77 9.87 -2.85 8.36
CA LEU A 77 10.86 -3.84 7.94
C LEU A 77 11.72 -3.26 6.81
N ASP A 78 13.03 -3.53 6.84
CA ASP A 78 13.91 -3.17 5.75
C ASP A 78 13.61 -4.03 4.51
N VAL A 79 13.58 -3.40 3.35
CA VAL A 79 13.35 -4.09 2.08
C VAL A 79 14.63 -4.79 1.65
N PRO A 80 14.56 -6.04 1.14
CA PRO A 80 15.70 -6.69 0.53
C PRO A 80 16.33 -5.84 -0.59
N SER A 81 17.65 -5.88 -0.70
CA SER A 81 18.41 -5.12 -1.71
C SER A 81 18.12 -5.55 -3.15
N SER A 82 17.52 -6.73 -3.35
CA SER A 82 17.16 -7.29 -4.66
C SER A 82 15.68 -7.70 -4.70
N GLY A 83 15.06 -7.53 -5.87
CA GLY A 83 13.65 -7.87 -6.13
C GLY A 83 12.74 -6.66 -6.24
N TYR A 84 11.83 -6.69 -7.21
CA TYR A 84 10.70 -5.75 -7.31
C TYR A 84 9.51 -6.20 -6.45
N ASP A 85 9.49 -7.47 -6.07
CA ASP A 85 8.42 -8.11 -5.33
C ASP A 85 8.92 -8.54 -3.94
N ILE A 86 8.22 -8.09 -2.90
CA ILE A 86 8.46 -8.48 -1.51
C ILE A 86 7.42 -9.52 -1.14
N HIS A 87 7.86 -10.66 -0.63
CA HIS A 87 6.98 -11.69 -0.07
C HIS A 87 6.97 -11.57 1.44
N HIS A 88 6.01 -10.81 1.97
CA HIS A 88 5.83 -10.67 3.40
C HIS A 88 5.18 -11.93 3.97
N THR A 89 5.98 -12.80 4.57
CA THR A 89 5.51 -14.08 5.13
C THR A 89 4.60 -13.85 6.34
N LEU A 90 3.44 -14.48 6.33
CA LEU A 90 2.48 -14.39 7.42
C LEU A 90 2.81 -15.37 8.54
N SER A 91 2.78 -14.88 9.77
CA SER A 91 2.90 -15.74 10.96
C SER A 91 1.72 -16.72 11.05
N SER A 92 1.90 -17.84 11.74
CA SER A 92 0.79 -18.79 12.01
C SER A 92 -0.38 -18.12 12.73
N TYR A 93 -0.13 -17.15 13.61
CA TYR A 93 -1.17 -16.39 14.29
C TYR A 93 -1.97 -15.51 13.30
N THR A 94 -1.27 -14.79 12.43
CA THR A 94 -1.91 -14.00 11.37
C THR A 94 -2.71 -14.89 10.43
N LYS A 95 -2.21 -16.09 10.12
CA LYS A 95 -2.94 -17.06 9.31
C LYS A 95 -4.22 -17.54 10.00
N LEU A 96 -4.17 -17.87 11.28
CA LEU A 96 -5.36 -18.23 12.09
C LEU A 96 -6.37 -17.08 12.17
N MET A 97 -5.89 -15.83 12.23
CA MET A 97 -6.74 -14.64 12.19
C MET A 97 -7.53 -14.58 10.87
N LEU A 98 -6.86 -14.79 9.73
CA LEU A 98 -7.48 -14.72 8.41
C LEU A 98 -8.37 -15.91 8.07
N LEU A 99 -8.25 -17.03 8.81
CA LEU A 99 -9.18 -18.16 8.71
C LEU A 99 -10.56 -17.85 9.30
N HIS A 100 -10.70 -16.80 10.10
CA HIS A 100 -12.03 -16.31 10.47
C HIS A 100 -12.67 -15.68 9.23
N ALA A 101 -13.74 -16.31 8.72
CA ALA A 101 -14.50 -15.80 7.58
C ALA A 101 -14.89 -14.33 7.84
N GLY A 102 -14.51 -13.44 6.93
CA GLY A 102 -14.57 -12.01 7.17
C GLY A 102 -13.94 -11.18 6.05
N THR A 103 -14.24 -9.89 6.07
CA THR A 103 -13.62 -8.91 5.18
C THR A 103 -12.45 -8.25 5.90
N PHE A 104 -11.31 -8.14 5.23
CA PHE A 104 -10.11 -7.47 5.74
C PHE A 104 -9.64 -6.40 4.74
N VAL A 105 -9.02 -5.36 5.26
CA VAL A 105 -8.26 -4.37 4.49
C VAL A 105 -6.79 -4.63 4.75
N ILE A 106 -6.05 -4.90 3.68
CA ILE A 106 -4.60 -5.04 3.70
C ILE A 106 -4.03 -3.71 3.21
N ILE A 107 -3.15 -3.11 4.00
CA ILE A 107 -2.49 -1.84 3.70
C ILE A 107 -0.99 -2.12 3.64
N ALA A 108 -0.33 -1.68 2.57
CA ALA A 108 1.12 -1.59 2.51
C ALA A 108 1.55 -0.14 2.48
N GLU A 109 2.53 0.18 3.32
CA GLU A 109 3.14 1.50 3.42
C GLU A 109 4.65 1.38 3.19
N ALA A 110 5.23 2.30 2.42
CA ALA A 110 6.68 2.45 2.28
C ALA A 110 7.15 3.76 2.90
N TYR A 111 8.31 3.68 3.54
CA TYR A 111 8.95 4.74 4.28
C TYR A 111 10.38 4.93 3.80
N ASN A 112 10.80 6.16 3.55
CA ASN A 112 12.21 6.45 3.26
C ASN A 112 13.10 6.25 4.52
N SER A 113 14.40 6.50 4.38
CA SER A 113 15.38 6.34 5.47
C SER A 113 15.12 7.21 6.70
N SER A 114 14.48 8.37 6.53
CA SER A 114 14.07 9.24 7.66
C SER A 114 12.76 8.81 8.31
N GLY A 115 12.10 7.78 7.78
CA GLY A 115 10.84 7.25 8.30
C GLY A 115 9.60 7.98 7.80
N ALA A 116 9.72 8.85 6.80
CA ALA A 116 8.60 9.54 6.16
C ALA A 116 7.91 8.63 5.14
N LEU A 117 6.56 8.65 5.13
CA LEU A 117 5.74 7.88 4.19
C LEU A 117 5.97 8.39 2.76
N ILE A 118 6.33 7.48 1.85
CA ILE A 118 6.61 7.77 0.43
C ILE A 118 5.70 7.03 -0.55
N GLY A 119 4.95 6.03 -0.06
CA GLY A 119 3.99 5.30 -0.86
C GLY A 119 3.06 4.50 0.03
N ARG A 120 1.82 4.34 -0.44
CA ARG A 120 0.79 3.56 0.24
C ARG A 120 -0.18 3.00 -0.78
N ASP A 121 -0.60 1.76 -0.54
CA ASP A 121 -1.71 1.15 -1.24
C ASP A 121 -2.53 0.27 -0.30
N GLU A 122 -3.80 0.07 -0.64
CA GLU A 122 -4.73 -0.71 0.16
C GLU A 122 -5.64 -1.58 -0.71
N VAL A 123 -5.82 -2.83 -0.30
CA VAL A 123 -6.71 -3.78 -0.95
C VAL A 123 -7.69 -4.36 0.05
N LYS A 124 -8.96 -4.39 -0.33
CA LYS A 124 -10.01 -5.07 0.42
C LYS A 124 -10.11 -6.51 -0.06
N VAL A 125 -10.10 -7.45 0.88
CA VAL A 125 -10.12 -8.89 0.62
C VAL A 125 -11.19 -9.53 1.49
N THR A 126 -11.96 -10.45 0.94
CA THR A 126 -12.90 -11.26 1.72
C THR A 126 -12.40 -12.70 1.76
N PHE A 127 -12.19 -13.21 2.97
CA PHE A 127 -11.93 -14.62 3.21
C PHE A 127 -13.26 -15.28 3.59
N VAL A 128 -13.58 -16.39 2.94
CA VAL A 128 -14.85 -17.14 3.11
C VAL A 128 -14.61 -18.59 3.47
#